data_AF-A0A2Z3JB92-F1
#
_entry.id   AF-A0A2Z3JB92-F1
#
_cell.length_a   1.000
_cell.length_b   1.000
_cell.length_c   1.000
_cell.angle_alpha   90.00
_cell.angle_beta   90.00
_cell.angle_gamma   90.00
#
_symmetry.space_group_name_H-M   'P 1'
#
loop_
_entity.id
_entity.type
_entity.pdbx_description
1 polymer ?
#
loop_
_entity_poly.entity_id
_entity_poly.type
_entity_poly.pdbx_seq_one_letter_code
_entity_poly.pdbx_strand_id
1 'polypeptide(L)' 'MHSSFLPGQPLVSLDQVEDGQLYHVLLSDQSVGTVQRHGDTWLWRRLMGGTSQRGERVALEAWLANVLS' A
#
# COMPACT_ATOMS: atom_id res chain seq x y z
N MET A 1 -6.45 15.78 -19.58
CA MET A 1 -6.63 15.74 -18.12
C MET A 1 -5.35 15.19 -17.52
N HIS A 2 -4.51 16.05 -16.93
CA HIS A 2 -3.40 15.57 -16.10
C HIS A 2 -4.02 15.06 -14.80
N SER A 3 -4.28 13.75 -14.72
CA SER A 3 -4.51 13.13 -13.42
C SER A 3 -3.15 13.13 -12.74
N SER A 4 -2.90 14.14 -11.91
CA SER A 4 -1.81 14.06 -10.94
C SER A 4 -2.21 12.94 -10.00
N PHE A 5 -1.82 11.71 -10.33
CA PHE A 5 -1.90 10.61 -9.41
C PHE A 5 -1.10 11.05 -8.19
N LEU A 6 -1.79 11.38 -7.10
CA LEU A 6 -1.19 11.66 -5.81
C LEU A 6 -1.19 10.31 -5.09
N PRO A 7 -0.10 9.54 -5.15
CA PRO A 7 -0.02 8.18 -4.62
C PRO A 7 -0.20 8.09 -3.09
N GLY A 8 -0.58 9.19 -2.42
CA GLY A 8 -0.50 9.33 -0.98
C GLY A 8 0.92 9.62 -0.52
N GLN A 9 1.18 9.51 0.77
CA GLN A 9 2.52 9.68 1.36
C GLN A 9 3.40 8.44 1.07
N PRO A 10 4.73 8.58 0.96
CA PRO A 10 5.58 7.41 0.84
C PRO A 10 5.47 6.55 2.11
N LEU A 11 5.29 5.24 1.93
CA LEU A 11 5.25 4.29 3.03
C LEU A 11 6.69 4.03 3.49
N VAL A 12 7.08 4.64 4.61
CA VAL A 12 8.40 4.43 5.24
C VAL A 12 8.36 3.27 6.24
N SER A 13 7.30 3.19 7.05
CA SER A 13 7.04 2.11 8.00
C SER A 13 5.53 1.97 8.24
N LEU A 14 5.07 0.77 8.56
CA LEU A 14 3.67 0.52 8.95
C LEU A 14 3.29 1.20 10.28
N ASP A 15 4.27 1.50 11.14
CA ASP A 15 4.02 2.17 12.43
C ASP A 15 3.66 3.65 12.28
N GLN A 16 3.96 4.24 11.12
CA GLN A 16 3.67 5.64 10.81
C GLN A 16 2.39 5.81 9.98
N VAL A 17 1.67 4.72 9.72
CA VAL A 17 0.43 4.77 8.93
C VAL A 17 -0.72 5.25 9.80
N GLU A 18 -1.22 6.43 9.44
CA GLU A 18 -2.42 7.02 10.03
C GLU A 18 -3.70 6.42 9.44
N ASP A 19 -4.74 6.39 10.25
CA ASP A 19 -6.04 5.88 9.84
C ASP A 19 -6.67 6.76 8.74
N GLY A 20 -7.22 6.14 7.71
CA GLY A 20 -7.80 6.83 6.56
C GLY A 20 -6.79 7.49 5.61
N GLN A 21 -5.50 7.54 5.95
CA GLN A 21 -4.47 8.12 5.07
C GLN A 21 -3.96 7.08 4.06
N LEU A 22 -3.90 7.47 2.79
CA LEU A 22 -3.34 6.65 1.72
C LEU A 22 -1.81 6.82 1.68
N TYR A 23 -1.11 5.70 1.53
CA TYR A 23 0.33 5.64 1.33
C TYR A 23 0.68 4.85 0.07
N HIS A 24 1.87 5.07 -0.48
CA HIS A 24 2.42 4.29 -1.57
C HIS A 24 3.75 3.66 -1.26
N VAL A 25 3.99 2.54 -1.94
CA VAL A 25 5.24 1.80 -1.89
C VAL A 25 5.70 1.50 -3.31
N LEU A 26 7.00 1.69 -3.57
CA LEU A 26 7.62 1.27 -4.82
C LEU A 26 8.02 -0.21 -4.69
N LEU A 27 7.55 -1.05 -5.60
CA LEU A 27 7.75 -2.50 -5.58
C LEU A 27 9.03 -2.91 -6.32
N SER A 28 9.51 -4.13 -6.12
CA SER A 28 10.78 -4.60 -6.71
C SER A 28 10.75 -4.63 -8.25
N ASP A 29 9.58 -4.81 -8.85
CA ASP A 29 9.35 -4.74 -10.30
C ASP A 29 9.10 -3.32 -10.83
N GLN A 30 9.41 -2.29 -10.03
CA GLN A 30 9.18 -0.87 -10.34
C GLN A 30 7.71 -0.47 -10.50
N SER A 31 6.76 -1.38 -10.23
CA SER A 31 5.36 -1.02 -10.11
C SER A 31 5.07 -0.35 -8.77
N VAL A 32 3.92 0.32 -8.66
CA VAL A 32 3.52 1.03 -7.44
C VAL A 32 2.39 0.27 -6.75
N GLY A 33 2.55 0.08 -5.44
CA GLY A 33 1.49 -0.38 -4.54
C GLY A 33 0.95 0.76 -3.69
N THR A 34 -0.29 0.62 -3.21
CA THR A 34 -0.87 1.53 -2.21
C THR A 34 -1.31 0.78 -0.98
N VAL A 35 -1.22 1.44 0.17
CA VAL A 35 -1.61 0.92 1.50
C VAL A 35 -2.45 1.97 2.21
N GLN A 36 -3.50 1.54 2.90
CA GLN A 36 -4.33 2.39 3.76
C GLN A 36 -4.81 1.59 4.96
N ARG A 37 -4.94 2.26 6.12
CA ARG A 37 -5.49 1.69 7.35
C ARG A 37 -6.90 2.21 7.60
N HIS A 38 -7.78 1.34 8.11
CA HIS A 38 -9.14 1.63 8.58
C HIS A 38 -9.41 0.83 9.88
N GLY A 39 -9.18 1.45 11.02
CA GLY A 39 -9.17 0.80 12.33
C GLY A 39 -8.11 -0.30 12.41
N ASP A 40 -8.55 -1.54 12.60
CA ASP A 40 -7.69 -2.73 12.61
C ASP A 40 -7.56 -3.40 11.23
N THR A 41 -8.29 -2.90 10.24
CA THR A 41 -8.26 -3.42 8.87
C THR A 41 -7.29 -2.62 8.02
N TRP A 42 -6.52 -3.33 7.21
CA TRP A 42 -5.61 -2.78 6.22
C TRP A 42 -6.14 -3.07 4.83
N LEU A 43 -5.98 -2.11 3.92
CA LEU A 43 -6.29 -2.21 2.51
C LEU A 43 -5.01 -2.01 1.73
N TRP A 44 -4.74 -2.89 0.77
CA TRP A 44 -3.59 -2.73 -0.11
C TRP A 44 -3.88 -3.26 -1.51
N ARG A 45 -3.16 -2.74 -2.49
CA ARG A 45 -3.29 -3.12 -3.89
C ARG A 45 -2.04 -2.75 -4.67
N ARG A 46 -1.78 -3.49 -5.74
CA ARG A 46 -0.89 -3.03 -6.81
C ARG A 46 -1.69 -2.19 -7.80
N LEU A 47 -1.17 -1.04 -8.24
CA LEU A 47 -1.91 -0.14 -9.13
C LEU A 47 -1.94 -0.63 -10.57
N MET A 48 -0.82 -1.17 -11.04
CA MET A 48 -0.68 -1.69 -12.40
C MET A 48 -0.82 -3.21 -12.37
N GLY A 49 -1.93 -3.71 -12.95
CA GLY A 49 -2.23 -5.14 -13.06
C GLY A 49 -2.83 -5.80 -11.81
N GLY A 50 -3.32 -5.03 -10.82
CA GLY A 50 -3.53 -5.57 -9.47
C GLY A 50 -4.94 -5.45 -8.86
N THR A 51 -5.40 -6.61 -8.38
CA THR A 51 -6.51 -6.86 -7.46
C THR A 51 -6.30 -6.18 -6.10
N SER A 52 -7.37 -5.69 -5.51
CA SER A 52 -7.39 -5.15 -4.14
C SER A 52 -7.48 -6.26 -3.11
N GLN A 53 -6.71 -6.13 -2.03
CA GLN A 53 -6.73 -7.03 -0.88
C GLN A 53 -7.07 -6.25 0.39
N ARG A 54 -7.58 -6.98 1.39
CA ARG A 54 -7.88 -6.46 2.71
C ARG A 54 -7.54 -7.50 3.77
N GLY A 55 -7.13 -7.06 4.95
CA GLY A 55 -6.84 -7.97 6.05
C GLY A 55 -6.17 -7.30 7.24
N GLU A 56 -5.64 -8.11 8.15
CA GLU A 56 -4.88 -7.65 9.31
C GLU A 56 -3.46 -7.21 8.91
N ARG A 57 -2.78 -6.52 9.84
CA ARG A 57 -1.40 -6.04 9.64
C ARG A 57 -0.44 -7.14 9.20
N VAL A 58 -0.54 -8.34 9.79
CA VAL A 58 0.35 -9.47 9.49
C VAL A 58 0.22 -9.93 8.03
N ALA A 59 -1.01 -9.91 7.48
CA ALA A 59 -1.23 -10.27 6.08
C ALA A 59 -0.63 -9.23 5.12
N LEU A 60 -0.70 -7.95 5.48
CA LEU A 60 -0.04 -6.87 4.76
C LEU A 60 1.49 -7.00 4.82
N GLU A 61 2.07 -7.30 5.98
CA GLU A 61 3.51 -7.50 6.15
C GLU A 61 4.01 -8.66 5.27
N ALA A 62 3.28 -9.77 5.24
CA ALA A 62 3.60 -10.91 4.37
C ALA A 62 3.54 -10.52 2.88
N TRP A 63 2.54 -9.74 2.48
CA TRP A 63 2.46 -9.21 1.11
C TRP A 63 3.64 -8.30 0.79
N LEU A 64 3.94 -7.32 1.64
CA LEU A 64 5.07 -6.39 1.47
C LEU A 64 6.40 -7.15 1.35
N ALA A 65 6.63 -8.15 2.20
CA ALA A 65 7.84 -8.98 2.14
C ALA A 65 7.97 -9.70 0.79
N ASN A 66 6.85 -10.12 0.18
CA ASN A 66 6.85 -10.78 -1.13
C ASN A 66 7.05 -9.82 -2.31
N VAL A 67 6.49 -8.61 -2.25
CA VAL A 67 6.55 -7.65 -3.38
C VAL A 67 7.75 -6.70 -3.31
N LEU A 68 8.47 -6.70 -2.19
CA LEU A 68 9.71 -5.93 -1.99
C LEU A 68 10.98 -6.77 -2.09
N SER A 69 10.88 -8.10 -2.05
CA SER A 69 11.99 -9.01 -2.36
C SER A 69 12.37 -8.96 -3.84
#